data_AF-A0A715XBM9-F1
#
_entry.id   AF-A0A715XBM9-F1
#
_cell.length_a   1.000
_cell.length_b   1.000
_cell.length_c   1.000
_cell.angle_alpha   90.00
_cell.angle_beta   90.00
_cell.angle_gamma   90.00
#
_symmetry.space_group_name_H-M   'P 1'
#
loop_
_entity.id
_entity.type
_entity.pdbx_description
1 polymer ?
#
loop_
_entity_poly.entity_id
_entity_poly.type
_entity_poly.pdbx_seq_one_letter_code
_entity_poly.pdbx_strand_id
1 'polypeptide(L)' 'MNNHFGKGLMAGLHAPYAYSAHHAVNFCSEYKRGFVLGFTHRMFEKTGDRQLSAWEAGILT' A
#
# COMPACT_ATOMS: atom_id res chain seq x y z
N MET A 1 7.07 21.07 3.47
CA MET A 1 6.45 20.09 2.55
C MET A 1 6.33 18.76 3.29
N ASN A 2 5.13 18.39 3.74
CA ASN A 2 4.93 17.05 4.31
C ASN A 2 4.71 16.09 3.15
N ASN A 3 5.69 15.24 2.84
CA ASN A 3 5.56 14.21 1.80
C ASN A 3 4.67 13.07 2.31
N HIS A 4 3.35 13.25 2.21
CA HIS A 4 2.36 12.25 2.64
C HIS A 4 2.44 10.98 1.78
N PHE A 5 2.72 11.13 0.48
CA PHE A 5 2.96 10.01 -0.42
C PHE A 5 4.14 9.14 0.05
N GLY A 6 5.29 9.74 0.30
CA GLY A 6 6.48 9.01 0.76
C GLY A 6 6.28 8.31 2.10
N LYS A 7 5.55 8.95 3.04
CA LYS A 7 5.16 8.31 4.31
C LYS A 7 4.26 7.10 4.08
N GLY A 8 3.32 7.20 3.13
CA GLY A 8 2.47 6.10 2.71
C GLY A 8 3.29 4.96 2.09
N LEU A 9 4.19 5.27 1.16
CA LEU A 9 5.07 4.31 0.49
C LEU A 9 5.87 3.48 1.49
N MET A 10 6.54 4.13 2.43
CA MET A 10 7.31 3.43 3.47
C MET A 10 6.39 2.57 4.36
N ALA A 11 5.22 3.08 4.73
CA ALA A 11 4.26 2.30 5.50
C ALA A 11 3.78 1.04 4.74
N GLY A 12 3.54 1.14 3.43
CA GLY A 12 3.18 0.00 2.58
C GLY A 12 4.29 -1.03 2.48
N LEU A 13 5.54 -0.58 2.31
CA LEU A 13 6.72 -1.46 2.31
C LEU A 13 6.89 -2.19 3.63
N HIS A 14 6.56 -1.57 4.77
CA HIS A 14 6.69 -2.21 6.08
C HIS A 14 5.42 -2.95 6.53
N ALA A 15 4.27 -2.78 5.87
CA ALA A 15 3.02 -3.40 6.26
C ALA A 15 3.01 -4.92 6.03
N PRO A 16 2.81 -5.73 7.09
CA PRO A 16 2.73 -7.18 6.97
C PRO A 16 1.41 -7.68 6.35
N TYR A 17 0.38 -6.83 6.30
CA TYR A 17 -0.95 -7.10 5.76
C TYR A 17 -1.56 -5.83 5.16
N ALA A 18 -2.51 -6.01 4.24
CA ALA A 18 -3.32 -4.92 3.70
C ALA A 18 -4.05 -4.20 4.84
N TYR A 19 -4.04 -2.87 4.85
CA TYR A 19 -4.85 -2.12 5.80
C TYR A 19 -6.33 -2.35 5.50
N SER A 20 -7.13 -2.54 6.56
CA SER A 20 -8.58 -2.54 6.41
C SER A 20 -9.06 -1.18 5.91
N ALA A 21 -10.16 -1.16 5.15
CA ALA A 21 -10.76 0.07 4.64
C ALA A 21 -11.06 1.11 5.75
N HIS A 22 -11.35 0.63 6.97
CA HIS A 22 -11.54 1.46 8.16
C HIS A 22 -10.27 2.17 8.66
N HIS A 23 -9.10 1.57 8.47
CA HIS A 23 -7.83 2.25 8.76
C HIS A 23 -7.47 3.23 7.65
N ALA A 24 -7.82 2.92 6.39
CA ALA A 24 -7.55 3.78 5.25
C ALA A 24 -8.30 5.13 5.32
N VAL A 25 -9.54 5.19 5.82
CA VAL A 25 -10.34 6.44 5.88
C VAL A 25 -9.68 7.57 6.67
N ASN A 26 -8.79 7.29 7.61
CA ASN A 26 -8.07 8.31 8.37
C ASN A 26 -6.90 8.97 7.61
N PHE A 27 -6.58 8.46 6.41
CA PHE A 27 -5.45 8.94 5.62
C PHE A 27 -5.89 9.70 4.36
N CYS A 28 -5.09 10.71 3.98
CA CYS A 28 -5.29 11.46 2.75
C CYS A 28 -5.02 10.59 1.50
N SER A 29 -5.53 11.02 0.34
CA SER A 29 -5.42 10.23 -0.90
C SER A 29 -3.96 9.98 -1.31
N GLU A 30 -3.05 10.93 -1.07
CA GLU A 30 -1.63 10.77 -1.37
C GLU A 30 -0.98 9.67 -0.54
N TYR A 31 -1.30 9.62 0.76
CA TYR A 31 -0.79 8.57 1.64
C TYR A 31 -1.32 7.19 1.22
N LYS A 32 -2.61 7.09 0.90
CA LYS A 32 -3.20 5.83 0.40
C LYS A 32 -2.50 5.34 -0.87
N ARG A 33 -2.29 6.23 -1.84
CA ARG A 33 -1.58 5.89 -3.08
C ARG A 33 -0.16 5.40 -2.83
N GLY A 34 0.58 6.08 -1.96
CA GLY A 34 1.91 5.64 -1.53
C GLY A 34 1.85 4.25 -0.90
N PHE A 35 0.93 4.05 0.03
CA PHE A 35 0.74 2.79 0.75
C PHE A 35 0.46 1.61 -0.19
N VAL A 36 -0.50 1.75 -1.10
CA VAL A 36 -0.82 0.71 -2.09
C VAL A 36 0.39 0.36 -2.93
N LEU A 37 1.13 1.38 -3.39
CA LEU A 37 2.30 1.17 -4.25
C LEU A 37 3.44 0.46 -3.50
N GLY A 38 3.70 0.85 -2.25
CA GLY A 38 4.71 0.20 -1.41
C GLY A 38 4.33 -1.24 -1.03
N PHE A 39 3.06 -1.46 -0.67
CA PHE A 39 2.57 -2.79 -0.25
C PHE A 39 2.58 -3.78 -1.41
N THR A 40 2.09 -3.37 -2.58
CA THR A 40 2.06 -4.21 -3.78
C THR A 40 3.46 -4.53 -4.30
N HIS A 41 4.39 -3.57 -4.23
CA HIS A 41 5.79 -3.81 -4.57
C HIS A 41 6.44 -4.85 -3.65
N ARG A 42 6.24 -4.74 -2.33
CA ARG A 42 6.73 -5.74 -1.38
C ARG A 42 6.12 -7.12 -1.62
N MET A 43 4.81 -7.19 -1.86
CA MET A 43 4.15 -8.47 -2.17
C MET A 43 4.73 -9.10 -3.43
N PHE A 44 5.01 -8.29 -4.44
CA PHE A 44 5.67 -8.75 -5.66
C PHE A 44 7.09 -9.27 -5.37
N GLU A 45 7.90 -8.56 -4.59
CA GLU A 45 9.25 -9.03 -4.20
C GLU A 45 9.21 -10.32 -3.37
N LYS A 46 8.21 -10.47 -2.49
CA LYS A 46 8.10 -11.63 -1.60
C LYS A 46 7.58 -12.87 -2.31
N THR A 47 6.62 -12.71 -3.22
CA THR A 47 5.90 -13.85 -3.82
C THR A 47 6.32 -14.11 -5.27
N GLY A 48 6.94 -13.13 -5.95
CA GLY A 48 7.22 -13.18 -7.40
C GLY A 48 5.95 -13.17 -8.27
N ASP A 49 4.77 -13.13 -7.64
CA ASP A 49 3.49 -13.25 -8.30
C ASP A 49 2.83 -11.88 -8.48
N ARG A 50 2.77 -11.48 -9.75
CA ARG A 50 2.18 -10.21 -10.17
C ARG A 50 0.66 -10.20 -10.02
N GLN A 51 -0.01 -11.35 -10.14
CA GLN A 51 -1.47 -11.43 -10.02
C GLN A 51 -1.91 -11.26 -8.57
N LEU A 52 -1.20 -11.89 -7.63
CA LEU A 52 -1.44 -11.70 -6.20
C LEU A 52 -1.24 -10.23 -5.80
N SER A 53 -0.17 -9.61 -6.32
CA SER A 53 0.12 -8.20 -6.06
C SER A 53 -0.95 -7.26 -6.62
N ALA A 54 -1.47 -7.54 -7.82
CA ALA A 54 -2.55 -6.77 -8.43
C ALA A 54 -3.90 -6.96 -7.70
N TRP A 55 -4.17 -8.16 -7.20
CA TRP A 55 -5.37 -8.45 -6.43
C TRP A 55 -5.39 -7.70 -5.09
N GLU A 56 -4.27 -7.72 -4.35
CA GLU A 56 -4.09 -6.94 -3.13
C GLU A 56 -4.20 -5.42 -3.37
N ALA A 57 -3.67 -4.95 -4.50
CA ALA A 57 -3.83 -3.54 -4.91
C ALA A 57 -5.31 -3.17 -5.06
N GLY A 58 -6.10 -4.04 -5.69
CA GLY A 58 -7.52 -3.85 -5.94
C GLY A 58 -8.37 -3.85 -4.68
N ILE A 59 -7.98 -4.58 -3.64
CA ILE A 59 -8.65 -4.56 -2.32
C ILE A 59 -8.42 -3.23 -1.58
N LEU A 60 -7.28 -2.57 -1.84
CA LEU A 60 -6.85 -1.37 -1.13
C LEU A 60 -7.30 -0.04 -1.77
N THR A 61 -7.87 -0.07 -2.97
CA THR A 61 -8.46 1.08 -3.68
C THR A 61 -9.97 1.17 -3.49
#